data_AF-A0A4Q5T748-F1
#
_entry.id   AF-A0A4Q5T748-F1
#
_cell.length_a   1.000
_cell.length_b   1.000
_cell.length_c   1.000
_cell.angle_alpha   90.00
_cell.angle_beta   90.00
_cell.angle_gamma   90.00
#
_symmetry.space_group_name_H-M   'P 1'
#
loop_
_entity.id
_entity.type
_entity.pdbx_description
1 polymer ?
#
loop_
_entity_poly.entity_id
_entity_poly.type
_entity_poly.pdbx_seq_one_letter_code
_entity_poly.pdbx_strand_id
1 'polypeptide(L)'
;FYEAGPGVCFGRLAEVLAEAQQRGEVEVDDPNLAAQDLCGLWKGAADMGLKLGLEPLPSPEAIRARVERATRLFLKMIGSKP
;
A
#
# COMPACT_ATOMS: atom_id res chain seq x y z
N PHE A 1 -14.42 4.75 14.86
CA PHE A 1 -14.61 4.42 13.43
C PHE A 1 -13.27 4.29 12.70
N TYR A 2 -12.38 5.29 12.76
CA TYR A 2 -11.08 5.23 12.08
C TYR A 2 -10.14 4.16 12.64
N GLU A 3 -9.90 4.14 13.95
CA GLU A 3 -8.98 3.18 14.59
C GLU A 3 -9.46 1.72 14.53
N ALA A 4 -10.78 1.49 14.57
CA ALA A 4 -11.39 0.16 14.46
C ALA A 4 -11.60 -0.31 13.01
N GLY A 5 -11.22 0.50 12.01
CA GLY A 5 -11.41 0.22 10.58
C GLY A 5 -10.12 0.48 9.77
N PRO A 6 -10.00 1.59 9.04
CA PRO A 6 -8.80 1.93 8.27
C PRO A 6 -7.50 1.86 9.07
N GLY A 7 -7.53 2.27 10.35
CA GLY A 7 -6.40 2.22 11.26
C GLY A 7 -5.87 0.79 11.48
N VAL A 8 -6.74 -0.21 11.52
CA VAL A 8 -6.34 -1.63 11.64
C VAL A 8 -5.60 -2.09 10.37
N CYS A 9 -6.07 -1.70 9.19
CA CYS A 9 -5.44 -2.07 7.93
C CYS A 9 -4.05 -1.42 7.77
N PHE A 10 -3.93 -0.13 8.09
CA PHE A 10 -2.64 0.56 8.06
C PHE A 10 -1.69 0.03 9.13
N GLY A 11 -2.18 -0.25 10.34
CA GLY A 11 -1.38 -0.81 11.43
C GLY A 11 -0.76 -2.16 11.06
N ARG A 12 -1.55 -3.09 10.51
CA ARG A 12 -1.01 -4.39 10.05
C ARG A 12 0.03 -4.25 8.95
N LEU A 13 -0.16 -3.31 8.03
CA LEU A 13 0.82 -3.07 6.97
C LEU A 13 2.10 -2.45 7.52
N ALA A 14 1.98 -1.53 8.49
CA ALA A 14 3.12 -0.95 9.20
C ALA A 14 3.90 -2.01 9.99
N GLU A 15 3.21 -2.96 10.64
CA GLU A 15 3.84 -4.10 11.32
C GLU A 15 4.69 -4.94 10.35
N VAL A 16 4.14 -5.30 9.19
CA VAL A 16 4.88 -6.05 8.15
C VAL A 16 6.13 -5.29 7.67
N LEU A 17 6.01 -3.97 7.46
CA LEU A 17 7.15 -3.14 7.04
C LEU A 17 8.19 -3.01 8.15
N ALA A 18 7.77 -2.86 9.41
CA ALA A 18 8.66 -2.79 10.55
C ALA A 18 9.43 -4.10 10.75
N GLU A 19 8.77 -5.25 10.60
CA GLU A 19 9.43 -6.56 10.66
C GLU A 19 10.44 -6.75 9.52
N ALA A 20 10.09 -6.36 8.29
CA ALA A 20 11.00 -6.41 7.15
C ALA A 20 12.22 -5.48 7.33
N GLN A 21 12.01 -4.29 7.90
CA GLN A 21 13.07 -3.36 8.27
C GLN A 21 13.99 -3.96 9.35
N GLN A 22 13.43 -4.59 10.38
CA GLN A 22 14.22 -5.28 11.42
C GLN A 22 15.07 -6.41 10.86
N ARG A 23 14.59 -7.12 9.82
CA ARG A 23 15.37 -8.11 9.06
C ARG A 23 16.36 -7.50 8.06
N GLY A 24 16.32 -6.18 7.87
CA GLY A 24 17.20 -5.46 6.94
C GLY A 24 16.87 -5.69 5.47
N GLU A 25 15.65 -6.12 5.16
CA GLU A 25 15.14 -6.40 3.80
C GLU A 25 14.75 -5.11 3.06
N VAL A 26 14.31 -4.09 3.81
CA VAL A 26 13.88 -2.78 3.32
C VAL A 26 14.44 -1.64 4.17
N GLU A 27 14.55 -0.45 3.58
CA GLU A 27 15.00 0.78 4.24
C GLU A 27 13.81 1.75 4.42
N VAL A 28 13.19 1.68 5.60
CA VAL A 28 12.01 2.49 5.93
C VAL A 28 12.29 3.35 7.17
N ASP A 29 12.07 4.66 7.07
CA ASP A 29 12.25 5.58 8.20
C ASP A 29 11.10 5.50 9.22
N ASP A 30 9.85 5.55 8.73
CA ASP A 30 8.63 5.38 9.53
C ASP A 30 7.69 4.37 8.86
N PRO A 31 7.54 3.15 9.44
CA PRO A 31 6.65 2.12 8.90
C PRO A 31 5.18 2.55 8.76
N ASN A 32 4.70 3.48 9.59
CA ASN A 32 3.31 3.95 9.52
C ASN A 32 3.08 4.88 8.34
N LEU A 33 4.04 5.76 8.05
CA LEU A 33 3.98 6.61 6.86
C LEU A 33 4.15 5.77 5.59
N ALA A 34 5.10 4.83 5.60
CA ALA A 34 5.34 3.93 4.48
C ALA A 34 4.12 3.04 4.15
N ALA A 35 3.38 2.58 5.18
CA ALA A 35 2.12 1.87 4.99
C ALA A 35 1.03 2.73 4.31
N GLN A 36 0.94 4.01 4.70
CA GLN A 36 0.02 4.96 4.07
C GLN A 36 0.40 5.24 2.62
N ASP A 37 1.68 5.41 2.33
CA ASP A 37 2.21 5.63 0.98
C ASP A 37 1.90 4.44 0.07
N LEU A 38 2.17 3.21 0.52
CA LEU A 38 1.85 1.99 -0.22
C LEU A 38 0.35 1.87 -0.50
N CYS A 39 -0.49 2.16 0.50
CA CYS A 39 -1.94 2.19 0.31
C CYS A 39 -2.38 3.29 -0.67
N GLY A 40 -1.72 4.45 -0.67
CA GLY A 40 -1.89 5.51 -1.67
C GLY A 40 -1.59 5.00 -3.08
N LEU A 41 -0.49 4.27 -3.26
CA LEU A 41 -0.10 3.67 -4.53
C LEU A 41 -1.08 2.59 -5.02
N TRP A 42 -1.62 1.76 -4.12
CA TRP A 42 -2.65 0.76 -4.47
C TRP A 42 -3.96 1.39 -4.94
N LYS A 43 -4.39 2.47 -4.28
CA LYS A 43 -5.60 3.21 -4.65
C LYS A 43 -5.41 3.99 -5.96
N GLY A 44 -4.31 4.73 -6.07
CA GLY A 44 -4.01 5.59 -7.20
C GLY A 44 -5.16 6.54 -7.56
N ALA A 45 -5.17 7.02 -8.80
CA ALA A 45 -6.24 7.91 -9.30
C ALA A 45 -7.61 7.21 -9.40
N ALA A 46 -7.65 5.87 -9.46
CA ALA A 46 -8.88 5.10 -9.62
C ALA A 46 -9.84 5.23 -8.42
N ASP A 47 -9.31 5.43 -7.21
CA ASP A 47 -10.11 5.59 -5.99
C ASP A 47 -11.09 6.77 -6.08
N MET A 48 -10.69 7.88 -6.71
CA MET A 48 -11.58 9.02 -6.93
C MET A 48 -12.70 8.69 -7.92
N GLY A 49 -12.36 8.08 -9.06
CA GLY A 49 -13.34 7.70 -10.08
C GLY A 49 -14.39 6.72 -9.53
N LEU A 50 -13.97 5.76 -8.70
CA LEU A 50 -14.86 4.81 -8.04
C LEU A 50 -15.80 5.50 -7.03
N LYS A 51 -15.27 6.39 -6.19
CA LYS A 51 -16.08 7.12 -5.19
C LYS A 51 -17.11 8.05 -5.83
N LEU A 52 -16.79 8.60 -6.99
CA LEU A 52 -17.69 9.47 -7.75
C LEU A 52 -18.65 8.71 -8.68
N GLY A 53 -18.53 7.38 -8.78
CA GLY A 53 -19.33 6.57 -9.69
C GLY A 53 -19.01 6.79 -11.17
N LEU A 54 -17.82 7.32 -11.48
CA LEU A 54 -17.35 7.59 -12.84
C LEU A 54 -16.66 6.40 -13.48
N GLU A 55 -16.23 5.43 -12.66
CA GLU A 55 -15.54 4.22 -13.10
C GLU A 55 -16.31 2.98 -12.63
N PRO A 56 -16.40 1.92 -13.45
CA PRO A 56 -16.92 0.64 -13.00
C PRO A 56 -15.98 -0.01 -11.97
N LEU A 57 -16.50 -0.94 -11.18
CA LEU A 57 -15.68 -1.75 -10.28
C LEU A 57 -14.60 -2.49 -11.10
N PRO A 58 -13.32 -2.43 -10.69
CA PRO A 58 -12.25 -3.11 -11.41
C PRO A 58 -12.41 -4.63 -11.29
N SER A 59 -12.04 -5.35 -12.35
CA SER A 59 -12.00 -6.81 -12.29
C SER A 59 -10.95 -7.31 -11.28
N PRO A 60 -11.07 -8.53 -10.75
CA PRO A 60 -10.07 -9.12 -9.87
C PRO A 60 -8.65 -9.10 -10.47
N GLU A 61 -8.51 -9.32 -11.78
CA GLU A 61 -7.24 -9.29 -12.50
C GLU A 61 -6.67 -7.88 -12.55
N ALA A 62 -7.51 -6.87 -12.79
CA ALA A 62 -7.10 -5.47 -12.80
C ALA A 62 -6.64 -5.01 -11.40
N ILE A 63 -7.33 -5.47 -10.34
CA ILE A 63 -6.91 -5.24 -8.94
C ILE A 63 -5.53 -5.87 -8.72
N ARG A 64 -5.35 -7.15 -9.07
CA ARG A 64 -4.07 -7.86 -8.90
C ARG A 64 -2.93 -7.15 -9.61
N ALA A 65 -3.10 -6.81 -10.89
CA ALA A 65 -2.09 -6.11 -11.68
C ALA A 65 -1.72 -4.75 -11.07
N ARG A 66 -2.69 -4.00 -10.54
CA ARG A 66 -2.43 -2.72 -9.85
C ARG A 66 -1.63 -2.92 -8.58
N VAL A 67 -2.03 -3.87 -7.73
CA VAL A 67 -1.35 -4.18 -6.47
C VAL A 67 0.10 -4.59 -6.74
N GLU A 68 0.34 -5.54 -7.65
CA GLU A 68 1.68 -6.00 -8.00
C GLU A 68 2.57 -4.87 -8.53
N ARG A 69 2.02 -4.03 -9.41
CA ARG A 69 2.76 -2.88 -9.96
C ARG A 69 3.11 -1.88 -8.86
N ALA A 70 2.14 -1.49 -8.05
CA ALA A 70 2.33 -0.51 -6.97
C ALA A 70 3.32 -1.02 -5.92
N THR A 71 3.20 -2.27 -5.48
CA THR A 71 4.14 -2.88 -4.52
C THR A 71 5.56 -2.91 -5.09
N ARG A 72 5.74 -3.31 -6.36
CA ARG A 72 7.06 -3.27 -7.01
C ARG A 72 7.65 -1.86 -7.09
N LEU A 73 6.84 -0.84 -7.37
CA LEU A 73 7.30 0.55 -7.41
C LEU A 73 7.66 1.06 -6.01
N PHE A 74 6.86 0.71 -5.02
CA PHE A 74 7.11 1.03 -3.63
C PHE A 74 8.43 0.45 -3.14
N LEU A 75 8.70 -0.84 -3.38
CA LEU A 75 9.97 -1.47 -2.99
C LEU A 75 11.21 -0.81 -3.62
N LYS A 76 11.08 -0.29 -4.85
CA LYS A 76 12.15 0.51 -5.49
C LYS A 76 12.36 1.87 -4.83
N MET A 77 11.31 2.44 -4.24
CA MET A 77 11.35 3.74 -3.58
C MET A 77 11.98 3.65 -2.19
N ILE A 78 11.63 2.63 -1.41
CA ILE A 78 12.09 2.45 -0.01
C ILE A 78 13.37 1.61 0.12
N GLY A 79 14.16 1.48 -0.95
CA GLY A 79 15.41 0.69 -0.92
C GLY A 79 15.21 -0.77 -0.47
N SER A 80 14.79 -1.66 -1.37
CA SER A 80 14.78 -3.11 -1.10
C SER A 80 16.10 -3.76 -1.47
N LYS A 81 16.64 -4.64 -0.61
CA LYS A 81 17.76 -5.51 -1.00
C LYS A 81 17.27 -6.65 -1.92
N PRO A 82 18.07 -7.08 -2.90
CA PRO A 82 17.74 -8.21 -3.78
C PRO A 82 17.68 -9.55 -3.04
#